data_AF-A0A2V7HMI7-F1
#
_entry.id   AF-A0A2V7HMI7-F1
#
_cell.length_a   1.000
_cell.length_b   1.000
_cell.length_c   1.000
_cell.angle_alpha   90.00
_cell.angle_beta   90.00
_cell.angle_gamma   90.00
#
_symmetry.space_group_name_H-M   'P 1'
#
loop_
_entity.id
_entity.type
_entity.pdbx_description
1 polymer ?
#
loop_
_entity_poly.entity_id
_entity_poly.type
_entity_poly.pdbx_seq_one_letter_code
_entity_poly.pdbx_strand_id
1 'polypeptide(L)'
;MSKANRPEDDDLRPEYDFASMKGGVRGKYVARLRKGSNLVLLEPEVAAAFPSAEAVNEALRGVLNTARAVRGKGGLPNKALQPTSRATPRAKRAKRAGAARG
;
A
#
# COMPACT_ATOMS: atom_id res chain seq x y z
N MET A 1 -43.59 -33.25 -14.19
CA MET A 1 -42.16 -32.91 -14.01
C MET A 1 -41.58 -32.55 -15.38
N SER A 2 -41.37 -31.27 -15.67
CA SER A 2 -40.72 -30.83 -16.91
C SER A 2 -39.20 -31.01 -16.78
N LYS A 3 -38.60 -31.82 -17.67
CA LYS A 3 -37.15 -31.91 -17.80
C LYS A 3 -36.63 -30.61 -18.38
N ALA A 4 -35.68 -29.98 -17.69
CA ALA A 4 -34.91 -28.87 -18.23
C ALA A 4 -34.05 -29.38 -19.40
N ASN A 5 -34.31 -28.87 -20.60
CA ASN A 5 -33.51 -29.10 -21.79
C ASN A 5 -32.19 -28.33 -21.60
N ARG A 6 -31.13 -29.02 -21.13
CA ARG A 6 -29.79 -28.45 -21.06
C ARG A 6 -29.22 -28.52 -22.49
N PRO A 7 -28.80 -27.42 -23.11
CA PRO A 7 -28.15 -27.51 -24.41
C PRO A 7 -26.87 -28.33 -24.26
N GLU A 8 -26.82 -29.50 -24.89
CA GLU A 8 -25.67 -30.42 -24.92
C GLU A 8 -24.58 -29.97 -25.89
N ASP A 9 -24.29 -28.68 -25.94
CA ASP A 9 -23.29 -28.15 -26.87
C ASP A 9 -22.56 -26.95 -26.22
N ASP A 10 -21.94 -27.22 -25.06
CA ASP A 10 -20.99 -26.31 -24.41
C ASP A 10 -19.55 -26.59 -24.90
N ASP A 11 -19.42 -27.45 -25.92
CA ASP A 11 -18.15 -27.81 -26.53
C ASP A 11 -17.74 -26.77 -27.58
N LEU A 12 -16.43 -26.54 -27.67
CA LEU A 12 -15.87 -25.70 -28.72
C LEU A 12 -16.10 -26.35 -30.08
N ARG A 13 -16.49 -25.55 -31.07
CA ARG A 13 -16.65 -26.07 -32.44
C ARG A 13 -15.34 -26.69 -32.94
N PRO A 14 -15.39 -27.74 -33.77
CA PRO A 14 -14.19 -28.44 -34.26
C PRO A 14 -13.17 -27.53 -34.96
N GLU A 15 -13.61 -26.40 -35.52
CA GLU A 15 -12.74 -25.43 -36.19
C GLU A 15 -11.92 -24.58 -35.19
N TYR A 16 -12.27 -24.57 -33.90
CA TYR A 16 -11.60 -23.80 -32.86
C TYR A 16 -10.68 -24.69 -32.01
N ASP A 17 -9.51 -25.03 -32.55
CA ASP A 17 -8.43 -25.63 -31.77
C ASP A 17 -7.40 -24.58 -31.33
N PHE A 18 -7.49 -24.16 -30.07
CA PHE A 18 -6.55 -23.21 -29.49
C PHE A 18 -5.10 -23.73 -29.42
N ALA A 19 -4.86 -25.04 -29.53
CA ALA A 19 -3.51 -25.61 -29.56
C ALA A 19 -2.81 -25.42 -30.92
N SER A 20 -3.58 -25.41 -32.02
CA SER A 20 -3.06 -25.15 -33.37
C SER A 20 -3.05 -23.66 -33.77
N MET A 21 -3.73 -22.80 -33.01
CA MET A 21 -3.70 -21.34 -33.22
C MET A 21 -2.30 -20.75 -32.95
N LYS A 22 -1.64 -20.25 -34.01
CA LYS A 22 -0.39 -19.50 -33.87
C LYS A 22 -0.63 -18.15 -33.17
N GLY A 23 0.12 -17.88 -32.11
CA GLY A 23 0.08 -16.59 -31.38
C GLY A 23 -0.87 -16.52 -30.18
N GLY A 24 -1.57 -17.61 -29.86
CA GLY A 24 -2.34 -17.74 -28.62
C GLY A 24 -1.40 -17.87 -27.41
N VAL A 25 -1.30 -16.84 -26.57
CA VAL A 25 -0.50 -16.88 -25.33
C VAL A 25 -1.43 -16.92 -24.12
N ARG A 26 -1.48 -18.07 -23.45
CA ARG A 26 -2.23 -18.21 -22.19
C ARG A 26 -1.67 -17.24 -21.16
N GLY A 27 -2.56 -16.39 -20.62
CA GLY A 27 -2.19 -15.44 -19.58
C GLY A 27 -1.33 -14.24 -20.06
N LYS A 28 -1.37 -13.89 -21.36
CA LYS A 28 -0.63 -12.74 -21.95
C LYS A 28 -0.68 -11.45 -21.12
N TYR A 29 -1.77 -11.20 -20.41
CA TYR A 29 -1.99 -10.00 -19.61
C TYR A 29 -2.07 -10.26 -18.10
N VAL A 30 -1.85 -11.49 -17.65
CA VAL A 30 -1.90 -11.86 -16.22
C VAL A 30 -0.87 -11.06 -15.42
N ALA A 31 0.33 -10.83 -15.98
CA ALA A 31 1.33 -9.99 -15.34
C ALA A 31 0.88 -8.52 -15.19
N ARG A 32 0.11 -7.98 -16.15
CA ARG A 32 -0.43 -6.60 -16.07
C ARG A 32 -1.56 -6.52 -15.05
N LEU A 33 -2.46 -7.50 -15.05
CA LEU A 33 -3.52 -7.62 -14.06
C LEU A 33 -2.95 -7.70 -12.64
N ARG A 34 -1.95 -8.56 -12.42
CA ARG A 34 -1.28 -8.72 -11.11
C ARG A 34 -0.51 -7.47 -10.67
N LYS A 35 0.03 -6.68 -11.61
CA LYS A 35 0.71 -5.41 -11.31
C LYS A 35 -0.28 -4.28 -11.00
N GLY A 36 -1.53 -4.36 -11.47
CA GLY A 36 -2.49 -3.28 -11.43
C GLY A 36 -3.60 -3.41 -10.39
N SER A 37 -3.70 -4.54 -9.67
CA SER A 37 -4.83 -4.81 -8.78
C SER A 37 -4.38 -5.53 -7.51
N ASN A 38 -4.25 -4.77 -6.41
CA ASN A 38 -4.14 -5.36 -5.07
C ASN A 38 -5.55 -5.67 -4.59
N LEU A 39 -6.02 -6.89 -4.85
CA LEU A 39 -7.32 -7.36 -4.34
C LEU A 39 -7.17 -7.74 -2.87
N VAL A 40 -7.99 -7.14 -2.02
CA VAL A 40 -8.05 -7.41 -0.58
C VAL A 40 -9.43 -7.95 -0.26
N LEU A 41 -9.48 -9.10 0.41
CA LEU A 41 -10.73 -9.68 0.89
C LEU A 41 -11.18 -8.90 2.13
N LEU A 42 -12.41 -8.39 2.10
CA LEU A 42 -13.05 -7.77 3.25
C LEU A 42 -13.80 -8.82 4.07
N GLU A 43 -13.91 -8.57 5.37
CA GLU A 43 -14.81 -9.34 6.22
C GLU A 43 -16.27 -9.16 5.78
N PRO A 44 -17.14 -10.18 5.96
CA PRO A 44 -18.52 -10.13 5.49
C PRO A 44 -19.32 -8.93 6.02
N GLU A 45 -19.12 -8.58 7.29
CA GLU A 45 -19.81 -7.46 7.92
C GLU A 45 -19.38 -6.11 7.31
N VAL A 46 -18.09 -5.97 7.01
CA VAL A 46 -17.54 -4.77 6.36
C VAL A 46 -18.01 -4.67 4.91
N ALA A 47 -18.05 -5.80 4.19
CA ALA A 47 -18.58 -5.85 2.83
C ALA A 47 -20.08 -5.51 2.78
N ALA A 48 -20.86 -5.91 3.79
CA ALA A 48 -22.27 -5.56 3.92
C ALA A 48 -22.46 -4.05 4.18
N ALA A 49 -21.57 -3.44 4.97
CA ALA A 49 -21.60 -2.00 5.25
C ALA A 49 -21.15 -1.15 4.04
N PHE A 50 -20.30 -1.68 3.17
CA PHE A 50 -19.79 -0.98 1.97
C PHE A 50 -20.02 -1.81 0.70
N PRO A 51 -21.21 -1.69 0.06
CA PRO A 51 -21.60 -2.54 -1.07
C PRO A 51 -20.79 -2.30 -2.36
N SER A 52 -20.01 -1.22 -2.45
CA SER A 52 -19.24 -0.87 -3.64
C SER A 52 -17.78 -0.48 -3.32
N ALA A 53 -16.89 -0.76 -4.27
CA ALA A 53 -15.49 -0.35 -4.18
C ALA A 53 -15.34 1.18 -4.10
N GLU A 54 -16.23 1.95 -4.74
CA GLU A 54 -16.26 3.41 -4.65
C GLU A 54 -16.53 3.87 -3.21
N ALA A 55 -17.52 3.27 -2.53
CA ALA A 55 -17.86 3.62 -1.15
C ALA A 55 -16.69 3.33 -0.18
N VAL A 56 -16.02 2.18 -0.33
CA VAL A 56 -14.83 1.84 0.45
C VAL A 56 -13.72 2.86 0.21
N ASN A 57 -13.43 3.17 -1.06
CA ASN A 57 -12.33 4.06 -1.41
C ASN A 57 -12.56 5.50 -0.94
N GLU A 58 -13.80 6.00 -1.01
CA GLU A 58 -14.16 7.32 -0.48
C GLU A 58 -13.99 7.38 1.04
N ALA A 59 -14.42 6.35 1.77
CA ALA A 59 -14.21 6.27 3.21
C ALA A 59 -12.71 6.29 3.57
N LEU A 60 -11.90 5.48 2.88
CA LEU A 60 -10.46 5.44 3.10
C LEU A 60 -9.76 6.75 2.74
N ARG A 61 -10.21 7.46 1.69
CA ARG A 61 -9.73 8.82 1.37
C ARG A 61 -10.02 9.80 2.50
N GLY A 62 -11.20 9.72 3.12
CA GLY A 62 -11.55 10.48 4.32
C GLY A 62 -10.59 10.24 5.49
N VAL A 63 -10.27 8.96 5.76
CA VAL A 63 -9.30 8.57 6.81
C VAL A 63 -7.90 9.11 6.48
N LEU A 64 -7.46 9.04 5.22
CA LEU A 64 -6.16 9.59 4.82
C LEU A 64 -6.10 11.11 4.98
N ASN A 65 -7.17 11.82 4.62
CA ASN A 65 -7.24 13.27 4.73
C ASN A 65 -7.21 13.73 6.19
N THR A 66 -7.97 13.06 7.06
CA THR A 66 -7.96 13.33 8.50
C THR A 66 -6.60 13.02 9.12
N ALA A 67 -6.00 11.86 8.81
CA ALA A 67 -4.66 11.51 9.28
C ALA A 67 -3.60 12.53 8.84
N ARG A 68 -3.66 13.01 7.59
CA ARG A 68 -2.79 14.09 7.09
C ARG A 68 -3.02 15.41 7.83
N ALA A 69 -4.27 15.79 8.08
CA ALA A 69 -4.61 17.01 8.80
C ALA A 69 -4.11 16.98 10.25
N VAL A 70 -4.25 15.83 10.93
CA VAL A 70 -3.72 15.63 12.29
C VAL A 70 -2.19 15.72 12.29
N ARG A 71 -1.52 15.11 11.32
CA ARG A 71 -0.06 15.20 11.18
C ARG A 71 0.41 16.63 10.87
N GLY A 72 -0.32 17.37 10.04
CA GLY A 72 -0.02 18.76 9.68
C GLY A 72 -0.28 19.79 10.79
N LYS A 73 -1.21 19.49 11.71
CA LYS A 73 -1.53 20.33 12.89
C LYS A 73 -0.73 19.99 14.16
N GLY A 74 0.37 19.24 14.03
CA GLY A 74 1.28 18.95 15.15
C GLY A 74 0.95 17.69 15.96
N GLY A 75 0.36 16.67 15.33
CA GLY A 75 0.10 15.37 15.97
C GLY A 75 1.36 14.49 16.07
N LEU A 76 1.78 14.27 17.33
CA LEU A 76 2.90 13.47 17.86
C LEU A 76 4.29 14.11 17.73
N PRO A 77 4.89 14.60 18.83
CA PRO A 77 6.27 15.06 18.81
C PRO A 77 7.20 13.88 18.45
N ASN A 78 8.13 14.11 17.52
CA ASN A 78 9.27 13.24 17.23
C ASN A 78 10.23 13.16 18.43
N LYS A 79 9.75 12.72 19.61
CA LYS A 79 10.54 12.59 20.83
C LYS A 79 11.49 11.38 20.75
N ALA A 80 11.21 10.43 19.86
CA ALA A 80 12.06 9.25 19.60
C ALA A 80 13.22 9.50 18.62
N LEU A 81 13.28 10.67 17.95
CA LEU A 81 14.31 10.98 16.95
C LEU A 81 15.20 12.17 17.33
N GLN A 82 15.10 12.71 18.55
CA GLN A 82 16.05 13.70 18.98
C GLN A 82 17.36 12.99 19.38
N PRO A 83 18.48 13.21 18.68
CA PRO A 83 19.77 12.89 19.26
C PRO A 83 19.86 13.76 20.51
N THR A 84 19.88 13.14 21.69
CA THR A 84 20.14 13.85 22.94
C THR A 84 21.38 14.69 22.69
N SER A 85 21.24 16.02 22.74
CA SER A 85 22.36 16.92 22.52
C SER A 85 23.43 16.53 23.53
N ARG A 86 24.51 15.93 23.01
CA ARG A 86 25.68 15.54 23.77
C ARG A 86 26.22 16.84 24.35
N ALA A 87 26.08 17.01 25.67
CA ALA A 87 26.57 18.16 26.39
C ALA A 87 28.03 18.44 25.98
N THR A 88 28.26 19.57 25.32
CA THR A 88 29.61 20.06 25.04
C THR A 88 30.27 20.36 26.38
N PRO A 89 31.46 19.81 26.70
CA PRO A 89 32.13 20.17 27.93
C PRO A 89 32.58 21.62 27.79
N ARG A 90 32.06 22.44 28.70
CA ARG A 90 32.41 23.85 28.89
C ARG A 90 33.89 23.94 29.24
N ALA A 91 34.74 24.21 28.27
CA ALA A 91 36.16 24.46 28.52
C ALA A 91 36.29 25.71 29.40
N LYS A 92 36.68 25.51 30.66
CA LYS A 92 36.94 26.60 31.61
C LYS A 92 38.12 27.42 31.10
N ARG A 93 37.82 28.65 30.73
CA ARG A 93 38.77 29.74 30.54
C ARG A 93 39.49 29.97 31.88
N ALA A 94 40.73 29.51 31.99
CA ALA A 94 41.65 29.91 33.06
C ALA A 94 42.74 30.79 32.45
N LYS A 95 42.63 32.09 32.71
CA LYS A 95 43.68 33.10 32.50
C LYS A 95 44.56 33.10 33.76
N ARG A 96 45.87 32.91 33.63
CA ARG A 96 46.99 33.19 34.58
C ARG A 96 48.18 32.33 34.12
N ALA A 97 49.44 32.71 34.14
CA ALA A 97 50.18 33.94 34.36
C ALA A 97 51.59 33.63 33.78
N GLY A 98 52.35 34.65 33.38
CA GLY A 98 53.65 34.45 32.73
C GLY A 98 54.69 33.71 33.58
N ALA A 99 55.69 33.15 32.91
CA ALA A 99 57.03 32.96 33.44
C ALA A 99 58.00 32.77 32.27
N ALA A 100 59.04 33.60 32.25
CA ALA A 100 60.20 33.52 31.37
C ALA A 100 61.04 32.26 31.64
N ARG A 101 61.85 31.86 30.63
CA ARG A 101 63.28 31.45 30.67
C ARG A 101 63.57 30.36 29.63
N GLY A 102 64.69 30.53 28.93
CA GLY A 102 65.35 29.51 28.10
C GLY A 102 65.69 30.02 26.73
#